data_AF-A0A7S0AI23-F1
#
_entry.id   AF-A0A7S0AI23-F1
#
_cell.length_a   1.000
_cell.length_b   1.000
_cell.length_c   1.000
_cell.angle_alpha   90.00
_cell.angle_beta   90.00
_cell.angle_gamma   90.00
#
_symmetry.space_group_name_H-M   'P 1'
#
loop_
_entity.id
_entity.type
_entity.pdbx_description
1 polymer ?
#
loop_
_entity_poly.entity_id
_entity_poly.type
_entity_poly.pdbx_seq_one_letter_code
_entity_poly.pdbx_strand_id
1 'polypeptide(L)'
;MGAGGLLRWGSGHGDGARPRPPDRVDIGRAAWRYVHSMAAHYPKQPTACDKEDALLWLRAFVQLYPCGLCSREFVEVCSDLPPRLGSRGEYAMWWCEAHNRVRDDLSQPLYRCEMPKLLASGRAGGVIEA
;
A
#
# COMPACT_ATOMS: atom_id res chain seq x y z
N MET A 1 -18.59 38.01 10.61
CA MET A 1 -17.23 38.15 10.07
C MET A 1 -16.38 37.03 10.68
N GLY A 2 -16.12 35.96 9.93
CA GLY A 2 -15.36 34.80 10.41
C GLY A 2 -14.47 34.31 9.27
N ALA A 3 -13.16 34.38 9.50
CA ALA A 3 -12.13 34.09 8.51
C ALA A 3 -12.04 32.59 8.22
N GLY A 4 -12.19 32.20 6.95
CA GLY A 4 -11.86 30.87 6.46
C GLY A 4 -10.34 30.72 6.35
N GLY A 5 -9.75 29.93 7.25
CA GLY A 5 -8.36 29.52 7.15
C GLY A 5 -8.20 28.48 6.05
N LEU A 6 -7.81 28.92 4.86
CA LEU A 6 -7.19 28.01 3.89
C LEU A 6 -5.89 27.49 4.49
N LEU A 7 -5.75 26.16 4.49
CA LEU A 7 -4.52 25.45 4.80
C LEU A 7 -3.38 26.03 3.94
N ARG A 8 -2.48 26.78 4.58
CA ARG A 8 -1.21 27.20 3.98
C ARG A 8 -0.34 25.96 3.82
N TRP A 9 -0.16 25.48 2.59
CA TRP A 9 1.00 24.63 2.27
C TRP A 9 2.24 25.51 2.40
N GLY A 10 3.10 25.18 3.36
CA GLY A 10 4.34 25.89 3.61
C GLY A 10 5.33 25.68 2.46
N SER A 11 5.79 26.79 1.90
CA SER A 11 6.91 26.86 0.97
C SER A 11 8.22 26.70 1.74
N GLY A 12 9.02 25.68 1.44
CA GLY A 12 10.29 25.44 2.13
C GLY A 12 11.27 24.52 1.40
N HIS A 13 12.06 25.14 0.53
CA HIS A 13 13.43 24.82 0.06
C HIS A 13 13.77 23.47 -0.62
N GLY A 14 14.13 23.56 -1.91
CA GLY A 14 14.92 22.59 -2.66
C GLY A 14 14.91 22.93 -4.15
N ASP A 15 16.05 23.42 -4.67
CA ASP A 15 16.42 23.71 -6.08
C ASP A 15 15.30 23.72 -7.15
N GLY A 16 15.01 24.93 -7.66
CA GLY A 16 14.43 25.39 -8.94
C GLY A 16 13.76 24.48 -10.00
N ALA A 17 13.60 23.18 -9.84
CA ALA A 17 12.94 22.29 -10.78
C ALA A 17 11.44 22.21 -10.45
N ARG A 18 10.59 22.38 -11.47
CA ARG A 18 9.15 22.08 -11.32
C ARG A 18 9.00 20.62 -10.88
N PRO A 19 8.16 20.30 -9.89
CA PRO A 19 7.90 18.93 -9.52
C PRO A 19 7.37 18.17 -10.74
N ARG A 20 8.01 17.04 -11.08
CA ARG A 20 7.56 16.14 -12.14
C ARG A 20 6.56 15.14 -11.56
N PRO A 21 5.56 14.70 -12.33
CA PRO A 21 4.75 13.55 -11.93
C PRO A 21 5.66 12.36 -11.59
N PRO A 22 5.35 11.59 -10.54
CA PRO A 22 6.16 10.45 -10.13
C PRO A 22 6.16 9.37 -11.21
N ASP A 23 7.28 8.67 -11.37
CA ASP A 23 7.37 7.55 -12.30
C ASP A 23 6.79 6.25 -11.71
N ARG A 24 6.81 5.16 -12.48
CA ARG A 24 6.29 3.85 -12.03
C ARG A 24 6.96 3.38 -10.73
N VAL A 25 8.26 3.63 -10.57
CA VAL A 25 9.03 3.18 -9.40
C VAL A 25 8.68 4.01 -8.18
N ASP A 26 8.61 5.34 -8.34
CA ASP A 26 8.22 6.27 -7.27
C ASP A 26 6.82 5.95 -6.75
N ILE A 27 5.85 5.78 -7.66
CA ILE A 27 4.47 5.40 -7.31
C ILE A 27 4.44 4.03 -6.64
N GLY A 28 5.19 3.06 -7.17
CA GLY A 28 5.31 1.71 -6.59
C GLY A 28 5.77 1.75 -5.14
N ARG A 29 6.90 2.43 -4.87
CA ARG A 29 7.44 2.57 -3.51
C ARG A 29 6.47 3.26 -2.57
N ALA A 30 5.82 4.34 -3.02
CA ALA A 30 4.82 5.05 -2.22
C ALA A 30 3.60 4.18 -1.90
N ALA A 31 3.08 3.46 -2.89
CA ALA A 31 1.93 2.58 -2.75
C ALA A 31 2.22 1.43 -1.78
N TRP A 32 3.39 0.80 -1.88
CA TRP A 32 3.78 -0.27 -0.96
C TRP A 32 3.88 0.22 0.48
N ARG A 33 4.47 1.40 0.72
CA ARG A 33 4.48 2.02 2.06
C ARG A 33 3.07 2.25 2.59
N TYR A 34 2.18 2.76 1.73
CA TYR A 34 0.78 3.00 2.10
C TYR A 34 0.09 1.71 2.54
N VAL A 35 0.11 0.67 1.70
CA VAL A 35 -0.66 -0.56 1.96
C VAL A 35 -0.12 -1.35 3.15
N HIS A 36 1.21 -1.39 3.33
CA HIS A 36 1.81 -2.04 4.50
C HIS A 36 1.52 -1.28 5.79
N SER A 37 1.48 0.06 5.74
CA SER A 37 1.04 0.86 6.89
C SER A 37 -0.44 0.64 7.20
N MET A 38 -1.32 0.67 6.19
CA MET A 38 -2.74 0.39 6.34
C MET A 38 -2.97 -0.99 6.98
N ALA A 39 -2.28 -2.03 6.49
CA ALA A 39 -2.35 -3.38 7.02
C ALA A 39 -1.88 -3.46 8.49
N ALA A 40 -0.82 -2.74 8.84
CA ALA A 40 -0.29 -2.70 10.21
C ALA A 40 -1.22 -2.00 11.21
N HIS A 41 -2.17 -1.19 10.73
CA HIS A 41 -3.18 -0.49 11.51
C HIS A 41 -4.57 -1.13 11.46
N TYR A 42 -4.79 -2.10 10.57
CA TYR A 42 -6.05 -2.86 10.48
C TYR A 42 -6.48 -3.45 11.85
N PRO A 43 -7.78 -3.63 12.14
CA PRO A 43 -8.20 -4.15 13.44
C PRO A 43 -7.65 -5.54 13.74
N LYS A 44 -7.33 -5.82 15.01
CA LYS A 44 -6.96 -7.17 15.45
C LYS A 44 -8.14 -8.14 15.33
N GLN A 45 -9.34 -7.63 15.60
CA GLN A 45 -10.62 -8.34 15.48
C GLN A 45 -11.56 -7.48 14.61
N PRO A 46 -11.45 -7.59 13.27
CA PRO A 46 -12.24 -6.78 12.35
C PRO A 46 -13.71 -7.20 12.35
N THR A 47 -14.59 -6.20 12.34
CA THR A 47 -16.02 -6.36 12.14
C THR A 47 -16.36 -6.75 10.70
N ALA A 48 -17.62 -7.04 10.40
CA ALA A 48 -18.07 -7.26 9.02
C ALA A 48 -17.84 -6.01 8.15
N CYS A 49 -18.15 -4.81 8.68
CA CYS A 49 -17.92 -3.54 7.99
C CYS A 49 -16.43 -3.30 7.71
N ASP A 50 -15.55 -3.55 8.68
CA ASP A 50 -14.09 -3.38 8.47
C ASP A 50 -13.56 -4.26 7.33
N LYS A 51 -14.14 -5.45 7.13
CA LYS A 51 -13.78 -6.37 6.04
C LYS A 51 -14.34 -5.89 4.71
N GLU A 52 -15.58 -5.46 4.69
CA GLU A 52 -16.24 -4.91 3.50
C GLU A 52 -15.51 -3.65 3.00
N ASP A 53 -15.23 -2.70 3.89
CA ASP A 53 -14.49 -1.47 3.57
C ASP A 53 -13.10 -1.77 3.04
N ALA A 54 -12.36 -2.70 3.65
CA ALA A 54 -11.04 -3.10 3.17
C ALA A 54 -11.08 -3.73 1.77
N LEU A 55 -12.11 -4.52 1.48
CA LEU A 55 -12.29 -5.16 0.17
C LEU A 55 -12.69 -4.13 -0.90
N LEU A 56 -13.64 -3.24 -0.59
CA LEU A 56 -14.06 -2.15 -1.48
C LEU A 56 -12.90 -1.20 -1.78
N TRP A 57 -12.14 -0.84 -0.74
CA TRP A 57 -10.93 -0.03 -0.88
C TRP A 57 -9.90 -0.73 -1.78
N LEU A 58 -9.61 -2.02 -1.56
CA LEU A 58 -8.66 -2.78 -2.36
C LEU A 58 -9.07 -2.79 -3.84
N ARG A 59 -10.35 -3.06 -4.12
CA ARG A 59 -10.89 -3.03 -5.47
C ARG A 59 -10.68 -1.66 -6.13
N ALA A 60 -11.03 -0.58 -5.44
CA ALA A 60 -10.86 0.78 -5.96
C ALA A 60 -9.38 1.12 -6.17
N PHE A 61 -8.51 0.78 -5.21
CA PHE A 61 -7.07 1.00 -5.28
C PHE A 61 -6.45 0.34 -6.51
N VAL A 62 -6.79 -0.92 -6.77
CA VAL A 62 -6.25 -1.66 -7.94
C VAL A 62 -6.78 -1.06 -9.24
N GLN A 63 -8.08 -0.78 -9.34
CA GLN A 63 -8.69 -0.24 -10.57
C GLN A 63 -8.19 1.17 -10.92
N LEU A 64 -7.90 1.99 -9.90
CA LEU A 64 -7.46 3.37 -10.08
C LEU A 64 -5.92 3.52 -10.05
N TYR A 65 -5.19 2.41 -9.94
CA TYR A 65 -3.72 2.46 -9.88
C TYR A 65 -3.16 3.06 -11.18
N PRO A 66 -2.30 4.10 -11.13
CA PRO A 66 -1.89 4.89 -12.29
C PRO A 66 -0.80 4.21 -13.14
N CYS A 67 -0.88 2.88 -13.27
CA CYS A 67 -0.11 2.05 -14.17
C CYS A 67 -1.03 0.94 -14.68
N GLY A 68 -1.52 1.06 -15.93
CA GLY A 68 -2.54 0.15 -16.46
C GLY A 68 -2.07 -1.32 -16.56
N LEU A 69 -0.80 -1.56 -16.84
CA LEU A 69 -0.22 -2.92 -16.79
C LEU A 69 -0.25 -3.47 -15.36
N CYS A 70 0.30 -2.71 -14.41
CA CYS A 70 0.37 -3.08 -13.01
C CYS A 70 -1.03 -3.37 -12.42
N SER A 71 -2.02 -2.54 -12.77
CA SER A 71 -3.42 -2.72 -12.35
C SER A 71 -3.98 -4.06 -12.84
N ARG A 72 -3.85 -4.35 -14.14
CA ARG A 72 -4.35 -5.62 -14.73
C ARG A 72 -3.66 -6.84 -14.12
N GLU A 73 -2.34 -6.82 -14.00
CA GLU A 73 -1.59 -7.94 -13.42
C GLU A 73 -1.95 -8.15 -11.94
N PHE A 74 -2.18 -7.07 -11.18
CA PHE A 74 -2.55 -7.19 -9.78
C PHE A 74 -3.98 -7.70 -9.57
N VAL A 75 -4.88 -7.54 -10.56
CA VAL A 75 -6.19 -8.22 -10.54
C VAL A 75 -6.01 -9.75 -10.54
N GLU A 76 -5.08 -10.26 -11.36
CA GLU A 76 -4.77 -11.70 -11.39
C GLU A 76 -4.15 -12.16 -10.06
N VAL A 77 -3.25 -11.36 -9.46
CA VAL A 77 -2.73 -11.63 -8.12
C VAL A 77 -3.86 -11.74 -7.09
N CYS A 78 -4.84 -10.84 -7.11
CA CYS A 78 -5.99 -10.89 -6.22
C CYS A 78 -6.91 -12.09 -6.47
N SER A 79 -6.98 -12.60 -7.70
CA SER A 79 -7.73 -13.79 -8.07
C SER A 79 -7.08 -15.07 -7.52
N ASP A 80 -5.77 -15.21 -7.74
CA ASP A 80 -4.98 -16.37 -7.32
C ASP A 80 -4.68 -16.39 -5.82
N LEU A 81 -4.58 -15.20 -5.22
CA LEU A 81 -4.30 -14.99 -3.81
C LEU A 81 -5.38 -14.06 -3.23
N PRO A 82 -6.56 -14.59 -2.87
CA PRO A 82 -7.63 -13.78 -2.29
C PRO A 82 -7.20 -13.06 -1.00
N PRO A 83 -7.63 -11.80 -0.78
CA PRO A 83 -7.26 -11.02 0.41
C PRO A 83 -7.73 -11.67 1.70
N ARG A 84 -6.81 -11.80 2.66
CA ARG A 84 -7.11 -12.32 3.99
C ARG A 84 -7.39 -11.18 4.97
N LEU A 85 -8.64 -11.05 5.37
CA LEU A 85 -9.15 -9.94 6.19
C LEU A 85 -9.60 -10.40 7.59
N GLY A 86 -9.22 -11.60 8.05
CA GLY A 86 -9.67 -12.14 9.33
C GLY A 86 -9.02 -11.48 10.54
N SER A 87 -7.82 -10.91 10.37
CA SER A 87 -7.13 -10.12 11.39
C SER A 87 -6.07 -9.22 10.78
N ARG A 88 -5.57 -8.26 11.56
CA ARG A 88 -4.36 -7.49 11.23
C ARG A 88 -3.19 -8.34 10.76
N GLY A 89 -2.94 -9.47 11.43
CA GLY A 89 -1.82 -10.34 11.13
C GLY A 89 -1.98 -11.01 9.76
N GLU A 90 -3.17 -11.56 9.51
CA GLU A 90 -3.51 -12.15 8.21
C GLU A 90 -3.43 -11.14 7.07
N TYR A 91 -3.92 -9.92 7.29
CA TYR A 91 -3.91 -8.91 6.24
C TYR A 91 -2.49 -8.41 5.93
N ALA A 92 -1.66 -8.20 6.95
CA ALA A 92 -0.25 -7.87 6.75
C ALA A 92 0.53 -8.98 6.04
N MET A 93 0.28 -10.25 6.39
CA MET A 93 0.90 -11.40 5.71
C MET A 93 0.46 -11.47 4.25
N TRP A 94 -0.83 -11.29 3.97
CA TRP A 94 -1.35 -11.28 2.61
C TRP A 94 -0.69 -10.19 1.75
N TRP A 95 -0.57 -8.95 2.26
CA TRP A 95 0.10 -7.89 1.52
C TRP A 95 1.57 -8.19 1.23
N CYS A 96 2.27 -8.86 2.15
CA CYS A 96 3.64 -9.30 1.92
C CYS A 96 3.73 -10.35 0.81
N GLU A 97 2.85 -11.35 0.83
CA GLU A 97 2.79 -12.40 -0.20
C GLU A 97 2.39 -11.83 -1.57
N ALA A 98 1.43 -10.91 -1.62
CA ALA A 98 1.06 -10.22 -2.85
C ALA A 98 2.21 -9.34 -3.39
N HIS A 99 2.96 -8.66 -2.51
CA HIS A 99 4.15 -7.92 -2.90
C HIS A 99 5.25 -8.85 -3.46
N ASN A 100 5.37 -10.07 -2.91
CA ASN A 100 6.28 -11.08 -3.44
C ASN A 100 5.89 -11.57 -4.84
N ARG A 101 4.60 -11.66 -5.19
CA ARG A 101 4.19 -11.95 -6.58
C ARG A 101 4.73 -10.91 -7.55
N VAL A 102 4.55 -9.62 -7.22
CA VAL A 102 5.08 -8.52 -8.04
C VAL A 102 6.62 -8.50 -8.07
N ARG A 103 7.29 -8.87 -6.97
CA ARG A 103 8.76 -9.00 -6.97
C ARG A 103 9.23 -10.10 -7.91
N ASP A 104 8.57 -11.25 -7.89
CA ASP A 104 8.88 -12.39 -8.76
C ASP A 104 8.70 -12.02 -10.24
N ASP A 105 7.59 -11.35 -10.59
CA ASP A 105 7.34 -10.84 -11.95
C ASP A 105 8.42 -9.87 -12.43
N LEU A 106 9.02 -9.12 -11.50
CA LEU A 106 10.13 -8.19 -11.76
C LEU A 106 11.51 -8.85 -11.62
N SER A 107 11.58 -10.17 -11.44
CA SER A 107 12.82 -10.93 -11.19
C SER A 107 13.63 -10.39 -9.99
N GLN A 108 12.95 -9.90 -8.97
CA GLN A 108 13.53 -9.41 -7.73
C GLN A 108 13.56 -10.50 -6.65
N PRO A 109 14.50 -10.43 -5.69
CA PRO A 109 14.50 -11.34 -4.54
C PRO A 109 13.19 -11.27 -3.76
N LEU A 110 12.70 -12.45 -3.37
CA LEU A 110 11.53 -12.59 -2.52
C LEU A 110 11.85 -12.15 -1.09
N TYR A 111 10.89 -11.49 -0.44
CA TYR A 111 10.98 -11.12 0.97
C TYR A 111 10.44 -12.25 1.85
N ARG A 112 11.17 -12.61 2.91
CA ARG A 112 10.66 -13.55 3.92
C ARG A 112 9.62 -12.87 4.80
N CYS A 113 8.34 -13.18 4.55
CA CYS A 113 7.24 -12.62 5.33
C CYS A 113 7.28 -13.10 6.79
N GLU A 114 7.54 -12.18 7.71
CA GLU A 114 7.54 -12.43 9.15
C GLU A 114 6.63 -11.40 9.84
N MET A 115 5.47 -11.84 10.31
CA MET A 115 4.43 -10.96 10.86
C MET A 115 4.96 -9.90 11.83
N PRO A 116 5.81 -10.19 12.84
CA PRO A 116 6.32 -9.16 13.74
C PRO A 116 7.08 -8.03 13.01
N LYS A 117 7.91 -8.37 12.01
CA LYS A 117 8.67 -7.41 11.21
C LYS A 117 7.75 -6.59 10.30
N LEU A 118 6.79 -7.24 9.65
CA LEU A 118 5.82 -6.57 8.77
C LEU A 118 5.04 -5.49 9.54
N LEU A 119 4.53 -5.85 10.72
CA LEU A 119 3.75 -4.94 11.56
C LEU A 119 4.61 -3.81 12.16
N ALA A 120 5.87 -4.08 12.50
CA ALA A 120 6.79 -3.06 12.99
C ALA A 120 7.15 -2.06 11.87
N SER A 121 7.50 -2.56 10.68
CA SER A 121 7.84 -1.72 9.53
C SER A 121 6.67 -0.86 9.08
N GLY A 122 5.47 -1.45 8.94
CA GLY A 122 4.27 -0.70 8.56
C GLY A 122 3.92 0.42 9.54
N ARG A 123 4.10 0.21 10.86
CA ARG A 123 3.88 1.25 11.88
C ARG A 123 4.92 2.36 11.86
N ALA A 124 6.16 2.05 11.47
CA ALA A 124 7.22 3.02 11.34
C ALA A 124 7.17 3.82 10.02
N GLY A 125 6.23 3.51 9.12
CA GLY A 125 6.25 4.03 7.75
C GLY A 125 7.44 3.51 6.94
N GLY A 126 8.02 2.39 7.36
CA GLY A 126 9.18 1.76 6.75
C GLY A 126 8.86 1.11 5.41
N VAL A 127 9.92 0.77 4.67
CA VAL A 127 9.79 -0.02 3.44
C VAL A 127 10.06 -1.47 3.78
N ILE A 128 9.21 -2.36 3.26
CA ILE A 128 9.46 -3.79 3.31
C ILE A 128 10.32 -4.12 2.08
N GLU A 129 11.63 -3.96 2.24
CA GLU A 129 12.64 -4.33 1.25
C GLU A 129 13.32 -5.64 1.66
N ALA A 130 13.60 -6.49 0.66
CA ALA A 130 14.40 -7.71 0.81
C ALA A 130 15.85 -7.39 1.19
#